data_AF-A0A3D2KJ49-F1
#
_entry.id   AF-A0A3D2KJ49-F1
#
_cell.length_a   1.000
_cell.length_b   1.000
_cell.length_c   1.000
_cell.angle_alpha   90.00
_cell.angle_beta   90.00
_cell.angle_gamma   90.00
#
_symmetry.space_group_name_H-M   'P 1'
#
loop_
_entity.id
_entity.type
_entity.pdbx_description
1 polymer ?
#
loop_
_entity_poly.entity_id
_entity_poly.type
_entity_poly.pdbx_seq_one_letter_code
_entity_poly.pdbx_strand_id
1 'polypeptide(L)'
;MFRTIGFWELAIILILALVIFGPNKLPEMGRALGRGIREFKDAATQLAEDLNADSKDTSKDGKAEAKKQVESDKEAKAEGTGSGSGAGAEAADA
;
A
#
# COMPACT_ATOMS: atom_id res chain seq x y z
N MET A 1 -8.45 7.21 38.44
CA MET A 1 -7.00 6.98 38.60
C MET A 1 -6.42 6.13 37.45
N PHE A 2 -6.93 6.25 36.21
CA PHE A 2 -6.57 5.35 35.08
C PHE A 2 -6.26 6.10 33.76
N ARG A 3 -5.77 7.35 33.83
CA ARG A 3 -5.70 8.21 32.63
C ARG A 3 -4.55 7.92 31.68
N THR A 4 -3.68 6.98 32.00
CA THR A 4 -2.54 6.61 31.16
C THR A 4 -2.29 5.13 31.32
N ILE A 5 -3.21 4.31 30.81
CA ILE A 5 -2.86 2.94 30.44
C ILE A 5 -1.83 3.10 29.32
N GLY A 6 -0.57 2.91 29.68
CA GLY A 6 0.52 2.95 28.73
C GLY A 6 0.47 1.78 27.76
N PHE A 7 1.25 1.89 26.69
CA PHE A 7 1.47 0.76 25.78
C PHE A 7 1.94 -0.49 26.54
N TRP A 8 2.69 -0.31 27.62
CA TRP A 8 3.19 -1.42 28.44
C TRP A 8 2.09 -2.17 29.17
N GLU A 9 1.17 -1.49 29.86
CA GLU A 9 0.05 -2.17 30.53
C GLU A 9 -0.87 -2.88 29.54
N LEU A 10 -1.14 -2.27 28.38
CA LEU A 10 -1.94 -2.90 27.34
C LEU A 10 -1.25 -4.16 26.79
N ALA A 11 0.07 -4.12 26.58
CA ALA A 11 0.83 -5.27 26.11
C ALA A 11 0.80 -6.46 27.09
N ILE A 12 0.87 -6.21 28.41
CA ILE A 12 0.77 -7.25 29.43
C ILE A 12 -0.61 -7.92 29.40
N ILE A 13 -1.69 -7.13 29.32
CA ILE A 13 -3.06 -7.64 29.21
C ILE A 13 -3.23 -8.43 27.90
N LEU A 14 -2.66 -7.93 26.80
CA LEU A 14 -2.67 -8.62 25.51
C LEU A 14 -1.98 -9.98 25.62
N ILE A 15 -0.83 -10.08 26.27
CA ILE A 15 -0.11 -11.35 26.47
C ILE A 15 -0.96 -12.34 27.27
N LEU A 16 -1.58 -11.90 28.37
CA LEU A 16 -2.50 -12.74 29.15
C LEU A 16 -3.68 -13.24 28.30
N ALA A 17 -4.29 -12.36 27.51
CA ALA A 17 -5.35 -12.73 26.58
C ALA A 17 -4.85 -13.70 25.49
N LEU A 18 -3.62 -13.50 24.98
CA LEU A 18 -2.97 -14.38 24.01
C LEU A 18 -2.64 -15.75 24.59
N VAL A 19 -2.39 -15.89 25.89
CA VAL A 19 -2.20 -17.19 26.53
C VAL A 19 -3.52 -17.95 26.63
N ILE A 20 -4.61 -17.25 26.96
CA ILE A 20 -5.95 -17.86 27.09
C ILE A 20 -6.53 -18.21 25.71
N PHE A 21 -6.48 -17.25 24.78
CA PHE A 21 -7.08 -17.39 23.45
C PHE A 21 -6.10 -17.95 22.41
N GLY A 22 -4.79 -17.75 22.57
CA GLY A 22 -3.77 -18.14 21.59
C GLY A 22 -3.41 -17.04 20.58
N PRO A 23 -2.14 -16.91 20.16
CA PRO A 23 -1.69 -15.89 19.20
C PRO A 23 -2.24 -16.05 17.79
N ASN A 24 -2.69 -17.26 17.43
CA ASN A 24 -3.29 -17.51 16.12
C ASN A 24 -4.77 -17.14 16.07
N LYS A 25 -5.46 -17.06 17.22
CA LYS A 25 -6.91 -16.86 17.28
C LYS A 25 -7.32 -15.40 17.12
N LEU A 26 -6.58 -14.46 17.72
CA LEU A 26 -6.82 -13.03 17.50
C LEU A 26 -6.75 -12.60 16.01
N PRO A 27 -5.70 -12.94 15.23
CA PRO A 27 -5.65 -12.58 13.82
C PRO A 27 -6.66 -13.36 12.96
N GLU A 28 -6.99 -14.60 13.32
CA GLU A 28 -8.02 -15.40 12.66
C GLU A 28 -9.41 -14.75 12.81
N MET A 29 -9.80 -14.38 14.05
CA MET A 29 -11.04 -13.66 14.32
C MET A 29 -11.04 -12.26 13.72
N GLY A 30 -9.91 -11.55 13.78
CA GLY A 30 -9.76 -10.24 13.15
C GLY A 30 -9.92 -10.26 11.63
N ARG A 31 -9.45 -11.32 10.94
CA ARG A 31 -9.67 -11.50 9.50
C ARG A 31 -11.13 -11.78 9.18
N ALA A 32 -11.80 -12.60 9.98
CA ALA A 32 -13.23 -12.90 9.79
C ALA A 32 -14.10 -11.65 10.01
N LEU A 33 -13.90 -10.95 11.14
CA LEU A 33 -14.58 -9.69 11.45
C LEU A 33 -14.23 -8.60 10.45
N GLY A 34 -12.97 -8.52 10.01
CA GLY A 34 -12.52 -7.52 9.04
C GLY A 34 -13.21 -7.66 7.69
N ARG A 35 -13.44 -8.89 7.21
CA ARG A 35 -14.24 -9.13 6.00
C ARG A 35 -15.70 -8.71 6.20
N GLY A 36 -16.31 -9.10 7.33
CA GLY A 36 -17.69 -8.69 7.64
C GLY A 36 -17.85 -7.17 7.74
N ILE A 37 -16.90 -6.47 8.37
CA ILE A 37 -16.90 -5.00 8.47
C ILE A 37 -16.70 -4.35 7.09
N ARG A 38 -15.85 -4.93 6.23
CA ARG A 38 -15.64 -4.45 4.85
C ARG A 38 -16.93 -4.56 4.04
N GLU A 39 -17.55 -5.73 4.02
CA GLU A 39 -18.81 -5.97 3.33
C GLU A 39 -19.95 -5.10 3.89
N PHE A 40 -20.02 -4.96 5.21
CA PHE A 40 -20.97 -4.06 5.87
C PHE A 40 -20.74 -2.60 5.49
N LYS A 41 -19.48 -2.16 5.41
CA LYS A 41 -19.13 -0.80 4.98
C LYS A 41 -19.53 -0.58 3.53
N ASP A 42 -19.23 -1.52 2.65
CA ASP A 42 -19.53 -1.42 1.22
C ASP A 42 -21.05 -1.36 1.00
N ALA A 43 -21.82 -2.23 1.66
CA ALA A 43 -23.28 -2.20 1.63
C ALA A 43 -23.86 -0.91 2.24
N ALA A 44 -23.29 -0.42 3.35
CA ALA A 44 -23.72 0.83 3.98
C ALA A 44 -23.43 2.05 3.09
N THR A 45 -22.30 2.08 2.39
CA THR A 45 -21.96 3.13 1.43
C THR A 45 -22.94 3.11 0.25
N GLN A 46 -23.20 1.93 -0.31
CA GLN A 46 -24.10 1.78 -1.45
C GLN A 46 -25.54 2.20 -1.11
N LEU A 47 -26.03 1.84 0.07
CA LEU A 47 -27.31 2.31 0.58
C LEU A 47 -27.32 3.83 0.79
N ALA A 48 -26.23 4.41 1.28
CA ALA A 48 -26.10 5.85 1.42
C ALA A 48 -26.08 6.56 0.06
N GLU A 49 -25.46 5.97 -0.96
CA GLU A 49 -25.45 6.48 -2.33
C GLU A 49 -26.85 6.42 -2.96
N ASP A 50 -27.57 5.30 -2.83
CA ASP A 50 -28.93 5.15 -3.35
C ASP A 50 -29.89 6.18 -2.73
N LEU A 51 -29.79 6.40 -1.41
CA LEU A 51 -30.59 7.41 -0.71
C LEU A 51 -30.24 8.85 -1.09
N ASN A 52 -29.00 9.10 -1.55
CA ASN A 52 -28.58 10.42 -2.03
C ASN A 52 -28.81 10.61 -3.55
N ALA A 53 -28.87 9.53 -4.32
CA ALA A 53 -29.10 9.54 -5.76
C ALA A 53 -30.52 10.02 -6.11
N ASP A 54 -31.51 9.75 -5.26
CA ASP A 54 -32.86 10.33 -5.35
C ASP A 54 -32.86 11.88 -5.16
N SER A 55 -31.74 12.48 -4.74
CA SER A 55 -31.60 13.94 -4.54
C SER A 55 -30.46 14.59 -5.35
N LYS A 56 -29.65 13.84 -6.11
CA LYS A 56 -28.47 14.41 -6.77
C LYS A 56 -28.09 13.67 -8.05
N ASP A 57 -28.80 14.02 -9.12
CA ASP A 57 -28.24 13.90 -10.46
C ASP A 57 -27.06 14.89 -10.57
N THR A 58 -25.94 14.43 -11.12
CA THR A 58 -24.66 15.15 -11.33
C THR A 58 -23.73 15.37 -10.13
N SER A 59 -22.75 14.47 -9.94
CA SER A 59 -21.30 14.79 -9.94
C SER A 59 -20.48 13.70 -9.23
N LYS A 60 -19.62 13.00 -10.00
CA LYS A 60 -18.20 12.68 -9.70
C LYS A 60 -17.91 11.75 -8.49
N ASP A 61 -16.88 10.90 -8.39
CA ASP A 61 -15.56 10.65 -9.00
C ASP A 61 -15.21 9.17 -8.63
N GLY A 62 -14.43 8.38 -9.37
CA GLY A 62 -12.97 8.48 -9.42
C GLY A 62 -12.28 7.99 -8.13
N LYS A 63 -11.87 6.71 -8.05
CA LYS A 63 -10.60 6.27 -7.42
C LYS A 63 -10.28 4.78 -7.64
N ALA A 64 -9.54 4.47 -8.71
CA ALA A 64 -8.85 3.18 -8.83
C ALA A 64 -7.56 3.30 -9.67
N GLU A 65 -6.69 4.23 -9.30
CA GLU A 65 -5.29 4.23 -9.73
C GLU A 65 -4.39 4.49 -8.52
N ALA A 66 -3.72 3.43 -8.02
CA ALA A 66 -2.48 3.54 -7.27
C ALA A 66 -1.84 2.15 -7.02
N LYS A 67 -0.70 1.95 -7.70
CA LYS A 67 0.45 1.06 -7.41
C LYS A 67 0.45 -0.32 -8.09
N LYS A 68 1.49 -0.75 -8.79
CA LYS A 68 2.80 -0.16 -9.16
C LYS A 68 3.47 -1.15 -10.12
N GLN A 69 3.48 -0.83 -11.41
CA GLN A 69 4.45 -1.34 -12.38
C GLN A 69 5.81 -0.71 -12.05
N VAL A 70 6.71 -1.46 -11.42
CA VAL A 70 8.16 -1.18 -11.41
C VAL A 70 8.84 -2.53 -11.16
N GLU A 71 9.18 -3.26 -12.23
CA GLU A 71 10.28 -4.24 -12.27
C GLU A 71 10.47 -4.77 -13.71
N SER A 72 10.81 -3.91 -14.66
CA SER A 72 11.15 -4.35 -16.03
C SER A 72 12.11 -3.37 -16.71
N ASP A 73 13.24 -3.05 -16.07
CA ASP A 73 14.35 -2.34 -16.73
C ASP A 73 15.68 -2.58 -15.97
N LYS A 74 16.29 -3.75 -16.19
CA LYS A 74 17.75 -3.85 -16.22
C LYS A 74 18.18 -5.15 -16.88
N GLU A 75 19.22 -5.02 -17.69
CA GLU A 75 20.03 -6.09 -18.29
C GLU A 75 19.74 -6.45 -19.76
N ALA A 76 19.97 -5.44 -20.63
CA ALA A 76 20.43 -5.67 -22.00
C ALA A 76 21.19 -4.44 -22.52
N LYS A 77 22.50 -4.36 -22.25
CA LYS A 77 23.46 -3.83 -23.23
C LYS A 77 24.87 -4.30 -22.94
N ALA A 78 25.17 -5.48 -23.48
CA ALA A 78 26.52 -5.83 -23.87
C ALA A 78 26.89 -4.99 -25.10
N GLU A 79 27.88 -4.12 -24.97
CA GLU A 79 28.65 -3.63 -26.11
C GLU A 79 30.13 -3.72 -25.74
N GLY A 80 30.71 -4.86 -26.10
CA GLY A 80 32.13 -4.96 -26.29
C GLY A 80 32.53 -4.26 -27.60
N THR A 81 33.73 -3.69 -27.53
CA THR A 81 34.77 -3.74 -28.57
C THR A 81 34.50 -3.14 -29.95
N GLY A 82 35.42 -2.25 -30.34
CA GLY A 82 35.84 -2.07 -31.72
C GLY A 82 35.74 -0.61 -32.15
N SER A 83 36.83 0.15 -32.06
CA SER A 83 37.87 0.22 -33.09
C SER A 83 37.49 1.20 -34.20
N GLY A 84 38.36 2.19 -34.40
CA GLY A 84 38.28 3.17 -35.48
C GLY A 84 38.82 4.51 -34.97
N SER A 85 40.12 4.77 -35.11
CA SER A 85 40.65 5.48 -36.29
C SER A 85 40.03 6.86 -36.37
N GLY A 86 40.71 7.95 -36.06
CA GLY A 86 42.05 8.34 -36.51
C GLY A 86 41.99 9.87 -36.74
N ALA A 87 43.14 10.45 -37.08
CA ALA A 87 43.37 11.88 -37.32
C ALA A 87 43.35 12.73 -36.02
N GLY A 88 44.45 13.32 -35.56
CA GLY A 88 45.53 13.92 -36.34
C GLY A 88 45.13 15.33 -36.74
N ALA A 89 45.52 16.30 -35.94
CA ALA A 89 45.82 17.70 -36.30
C ALA A 89 46.15 18.40 -34.96
N GLU A 90 47.41 18.72 -34.67
CA GLU A 90 48.13 19.88 -35.22
C GLU A 90 47.61 21.16 -34.52
N ALA A 91 48.36 21.59 -33.51
CA ALA A 91 49.18 22.82 -33.52
C ALA A 91 48.41 23.93 -32.78
N ALA A 92 48.93 24.45 -31.66
CA ALA A 92 49.95 25.51 -31.60
C ALA A 92 49.42 26.80 -32.24
N ASP A 93 49.48 27.97 -31.63
CA ASP A 93 50.11 28.46 -30.42
C ASP A 93 49.27 29.69 -30.04
N ALA A 94 49.90 30.77 -29.58
CA ALA A 94 49.55 32.12 -29.94
C ALA A 94 48.96 32.32 -31.36
#